data_AF-A0A672ZKK8-F1
#
_entry.id   AF-A0A672ZKK8-F1
#
_cell.length_a   1.000
_cell.length_b   1.000
_cell.length_c   1.000
_cell.angle_alpha   90.00
_cell.angle_beta   90.00
_cell.angle_gamma   90.00
#
_symmetry.space_group_name_H-M   'P 1'
#
loop_
_entity.id
_entity.type
_entity.pdbx_description
1 polymer ?
#
loop_
_entity_poly.entity_id
_entity_poly.type
_entity_poly.pdbx_seq_one_letter_code
_entity_poly.pdbx_strand_id
1 'polypeptide(L)'
;MDHTLRIISMSFSMSLWIQGLLSENGNISTESVHFRLVGGASRCHGDMEMKQQDENWKPVEGLYWYRKLGNRVCAELDCGSAVSVRRRWGGSEIDCWSIRPLCDEPSLSDCFTSETRLYSHLELKCSDSVRLVHGSSLCSGRLEVRSNQSWSSVCEEDLNLKDAEVVCRELGCGAPSVLQGGLYGEGEAPVWTSELQCEGREAAVLDCRRSSSAGKTCSPKTAVGLTCTGGVRLVGQLSRCAGALEIQHQGQWRPAGDPYELWDLKSGSAVCQHLNCGSAVSVKRRKNAPSRPKWWISVPCVRLTSGLRDCVELDDPFNHSSAVDVMCSDLLLQPNISLSEGVFGVYQQGFRVLIGSNFTITCSVQPQYPGGSFQLISNTEEPLNLTLPAVNHSAHFLLTDMGYAHRGDYTCVYHVNAFNHSLSSQSPALYLTVGDLVTNLIIRMVVVPLLLIIGNISLYFYCRASGGHLRLKARNTG
;
A
#
# COMPACT_ATOMS: atom_id res chain seq x y z
N MET A 1 -34.83 -34.42 -41.40
CA MET A 1 -33.57 -34.30 -42.15
C MET A 1 -33.92 -33.66 -43.48
N ASP A 2 -33.66 -32.39 -43.79
CA ASP A 2 -32.88 -31.35 -43.14
C ASP A 2 -33.42 -30.00 -43.67
N HIS A 3 -33.27 -28.96 -42.85
CA HIS A 3 -33.89 -27.63 -42.98
C HIS A 3 -33.14 -26.73 -43.98
N THR A 4 -33.85 -25.78 -44.62
CA THR A 4 -33.38 -24.37 -44.67
C THR A 4 -34.49 -23.37 -44.99
N LEU A 5 -34.57 -22.34 -44.12
CA LEU A 5 -35.51 -21.22 -44.09
C LEU A 5 -35.33 -20.21 -45.23
N ARG A 6 -36.43 -19.54 -45.63
CA ARG A 6 -36.47 -18.11 -46.03
C ARG A 6 -37.90 -17.54 -45.97
N ILE A 7 -38.21 -16.67 -45.01
CA ILE A 7 -39.23 -15.58 -45.09
C ILE A 7 -38.79 -14.51 -44.08
N ILE A 8 -38.16 -13.40 -44.48
CA ILE A 8 -38.70 -12.07 -44.85
C ILE A 8 -39.52 -11.37 -43.74
N SER A 9 -39.08 -10.14 -43.48
CA SER A 9 -39.59 -9.08 -42.61
C SER A 9 -41.11 -8.93 -42.51
N MET A 10 -41.59 -8.44 -41.36
CA MET A 10 -42.43 -7.24 -41.34
C MET A 10 -42.57 -6.68 -39.93
N SER A 11 -42.29 -5.39 -39.83
CA SER A 11 -42.56 -4.48 -38.72
C SER A 11 -44.07 -4.40 -38.44
N PHE A 12 -44.49 -4.36 -37.17
CA PHE A 12 -45.70 -3.63 -36.78
C PHE A 12 -45.58 -3.10 -35.35
N SER A 13 -45.78 -1.79 -35.25
CA SER A 13 -45.96 -1.03 -34.01
C SER A 13 -47.41 -1.20 -33.51
N MET A 14 -47.60 -0.93 -32.22
CA MET A 14 -48.76 -0.23 -31.62
C MET A 14 -49.65 -1.01 -30.64
N SER A 15 -49.86 -0.35 -29.49
CA SER A 15 -50.95 -0.38 -28.50
C SER A 15 -51.06 -1.55 -27.50
N LEU A 16 -50.87 -1.37 -26.18
CA LEU A 16 -51.64 -0.66 -25.12
C LEU A 16 -52.92 -1.40 -24.63
N TRP A 17 -52.88 -1.79 -23.34
CA TRP A 17 -53.98 -2.20 -22.40
C TRP A 17 -54.62 -3.59 -22.61
N ILE A 18 -54.88 -4.44 -21.58
CA ILE A 18 -55.56 -4.20 -20.29
C ILE A 18 -55.37 -5.40 -19.32
N GLN A 19 -55.16 -5.08 -18.02
CA GLN A 19 -55.61 -5.70 -16.74
C GLN A 19 -55.34 -7.20 -16.45
N GLY A 20 -55.01 -7.63 -15.23
CA GLY A 20 -54.96 -6.96 -13.93
C GLY A 20 -54.81 -7.96 -12.79
N LEU A 21 -54.26 -7.45 -11.67
CA LEU A 21 -54.42 -7.82 -10.26
C LEU A 21 -54.46 -9.29 -9.82
N LEU A 22 -53.51 -9.63 -8.93
CA LEU A 22 -53.69 -9.94 -7.48
C LEU A 22 -52.25 -9.94 -6.90
N SER A 23 -51.75 -8.86 -6.29
CA SER A 23 -51.96 -8.37 -4.91
C SER A 23 -51.55 -9.34 -3.79
N GLU A 24 -50.77 -8.79 -2.85
CA GLU A 24 -50.46 -9.26 -1.48
C GLU A 24 -49.33 -10.30 -1.29
N ASN A 25 -48.10 -9.82 -1.08
CA ASN A 25 -47.51 -9.80 0.28
C ASN A 25 -46.08 -9.24 0.26
N GLY A 26 -45.85 -8.23 1.10
CA GLY A 26 -44.54 -7.64 1.30
C GLY A 26 -44.59 -6.13 1.44
N ASN A 27 -45.47 -5.62 2.29
CA ASN A 27 -45.37 -4.24 2.77
C ASN A 27 -44.14 -4.19 3.71
N ILE A 28 -42.94 -4.11 3.13
CA ILE A 28 -41.75 -3.72 3.87
C ILE A 28 -41.84 -2.20 3.93
N SER A 29 -42.48 -1.67 4.97
CA SER A 29 -42.20 -0.32 5.41
C SER A 29 -40.72 -0.26 5.78
N THR A 30 -39.87 0.08 4.81
CA THR A 30 -38.51 0.54 5.11
C THR A 30 -38.68 1.75 6.02
N GLU A 31 -38.30 1.62 7.29
CA GLU A 31 -38.30 2.74 8.22
C GLU A 31 -37.45 3.87 7.61
N SER A 32 -38.10 4.95 7.13
CA SER A 32 -37.39 6.07 6.55
C SER A 32 -36.75 6.89 7.66
N VAL A 33 -35.43 6.79 7.79
CA VAL A 33 -34.64 7.68 8.63
C VAL A 33 -34.25 8.90 7.82
N HIS A 34 -34.39 10.07 8.43
CA HIS A 34 -34.02 11.33 7.82
C HIS A 34 -32.99 12.04 8.67
N PHE A 35 -31.99 12.62 8.00
CA PHE A 35 -30.93 13.39 8.61
C PHE A 35 -31.03 14.85 8.19
N ARG A 36 -30.56 15.76 9.05
CA ARG A 36 -30.28 17.15 8.70
C ARG A 36 -29.11 17.69 9.51
N LEU A 37 -28.45 18.70 8.97
CA LEU A 37 -27.39 19.44 9.64
C LEU A 37 -27.90 20.85 9.95
N VAL A 38 -27.75 21.28 11.20
CA VAL A 38 -28.26 22.56 11.69
C VAL A 38 -27.15 23.43 12.29
N GLY A 39 -27.30 24.75 12.23
CA GLY A 39 -26.40 25.69 12.90
C GLY A 39 -24.97 25.83 12.32
N GLY A 40 -24.65 25.17 11.20
CA GLY A 40 -23.36 25.33 10.52
C GLY A 40 -23.39 26.29 9.34
N ALA A 41 -22.27 26.37 8.62
CA ALA A 41 -22.05 27.37 7.57
C ALA A 41 -22.79 27.08 6.25
N SER A 42 -23.25 25.83 6.04
CA SER A 42 -23.98 25.41 4.84
C SER A 42 -24.92 24.25 5.16
N ARG A 43 -25.76 23.82 4.21
CA ARG A 43 -26.58 22.60 4.34
C ARG A 43 -25.78 21.31 4.54
N CYS A 44 -24.48 21.34 4.25
CA CYS A 44 -23.56 20.21 4.34
C CYS A 44 -22.58 20.34 5.52
N HIS A 45 -22.85 21.26 6.45
CA HIS A 45 -22.07 21.47 7.67
C HIS A 45 -22.99 21.86 8.83
N GLY A 46 -22.90 21.18 9.96
CA GLY A 46 -23.60 21.58 11.18
C GLY A 46 -23.70 20.47 12.21
N ASP A 47 -24.44 20.74 13.28
CA ASP A 47 -24.82 19.75 14.28
C ASP A 47 -25.85 18.79 13.67
N MET A 48 -25.64 17.51 13.89
CA MET A 48 -26.45 16.45 13.30
C MET A 48 -27.73 16.22 14.11
N GLU A 49 -28.85 16.26 13.40
CA GLU A 49 -30.16 15.86 13.90
C GLU A 49 -30.74 14.74 13.03
N MET A 50 -31.53 13.89 13.67
CA MET A 50 -32.18 12.75 13.04
C MET A 50 -33.63 12.64 13.49
N LYS A 51 -34.47 12.10 12.62
CA LYS A 51 -35.78 11.56 12.97
C LYS A 51 -35.98 10.20 12.30
N GLN A 52 -36.74 9.34 12.97
CA GLN A 52 -37.22 8.07 12.42
C GLN A 52 -38.71 8.24 12.14
N GLN A 53 -39.15 7.97 10.91
CA GLN A 53 -40.57 8.09 10.52
C GLN A 53 -41.15 9.51 10.77
N ASP A 54 -42.32 9.58 11.42
CA ASP A 54 -43.05 10.82 11.77
C ASP A 54 -42.67 11.37 13.16
N GLU A 55 -41.58 10.88 13.76
CA GLU A 55 -41.09 11.42 15.02
C GLU A 55 -40.49 12.83 14.88
N ASN A 56 -40.36 13.51 16.03
CA ASN A 56 -39.70 14.80 16.12
C ASN A 56 -38.20 14.67 15.84
N TRP A 57 -37.63 15.73 15.25
CA TRP A 57 -36.18 15.86 15.14
C TRP A 57 -35.55 15.88 16.53
N LYS A 58 -34.58 15.00 16.74
CA LYS A 58 -33.76 14.97 17.94
C LYS A 58 -32.29 15.09 17.56
N PRO A 59 -31.47 15.69 18.44
CA PRO A 59 -30.03 15.69 18.25
C PRO A 59 -29.45 14.28 18.28
N VAL A 60 -28.31 14.11 17.60
CA VAL A 60 -27.54 12.86 17.59
C VAL A 60 -26.35 12.98 18.55
N GLU A 61 -26.23 12.00 19.44
CA GLU A 61 -25.09 11.87 20.37
C GLU A 61 -23.82 11.52 19.61
N GLY A 62 -22.73 12.23 19.92
CA GLY A 62 -21.46 12.07 19.22
C GLY A 62 -20.63 10.84 19.56
N LEU A 63 -21.07 9.94 20.46
CA LEU A 63 -20.28 8.77 20.86
C LEU A 63 -20.22 7.75 19.71
N TYR A 64 -19.06 7.11 19.53
CA TYR A 64 -18.83 6.06 18.52
C TYR A 64 -18.86 6.53 17.06
N TRP A 65 -18.95 7.84 16.83
CA TRP A 65 -18.92 8.40 15.50
C TRP A 65 -17.50 8.56 14.98
N TYR A 66 -17.28 8.10 13.76
CA TYR A 66 -16.02 8.26 13.02
C TYR A 66 -16.32 8.66 11.59
N ARG A 67 -15.30 9.18 10.90
CA ARG A 67 -15.44 9.79 9.57
C ARG A 67 -16.10 8.86 8.52
N LYS A 68 -15.80 7.56 8.51
CA LYS A 68 -16.45 6.59 7.59
C LYS A 68 -17.96 6.46 7.83
N LEU A 69 -18.39 6.49 9.09
CA LEU A 69 -19.81 6.44 9.45
C LEU A 69 -20.51 7.75 9.07
N GLY A 70 -19.87 8.89 9.35
CA GLY A 70 -20.31 10.21 8.89
C GLY A 70 -20.45 10.30 7.37
N ASN A 71 -19.61 9.58 6.62
CA ASN A 71 -19.68 9.55 5.16
C ASN A 71 -20.98 8.93 4.62
N ARG A 72 -21.58 7.96 5.34
CA ARG A 72 -22.89 7.42 4.96
C ARG A 72 -23.96 8.51 5.03
N VAL A 73 -23.94 9.34 6.08
CA VAL A 73 -24.85 10.48 6.23
C VAL A 73 -24.60 11.54 5.15
N CYS A 74 -23.34 11.88 4.86
CA CYS A 74 -23.02 12.82 3.77
C CYS A 74 -23.53 12.34 2.40
N ALA A 75 -23.54 11.02 2.16
CA ALA A 75 -24.09 10.43 0.95
C ALA A 75 -25.62 10.55 0.91
N GLU A 76 -26.32 10.24 2.00
CA GLU A 76 -27.79 10.41 2.14
C GLU A 76 -28.24 11.87 1.93
N LEU A 77 -27.46 12.83 2.42
CA LEU A 77 -27.73 14.27 2.28
C LEU A 77 -27.37 14.85 0.91
N ASP A 78 -26.79 14.04 0.02
CA ASP A 78 -26.22 14.47 -1.25
C ASP A 78 -25.22 15.63 -1.06
N CYS A 79 -24.29 15.43 -0.14
CA CYS A 79 -23.31 16.42 0.34
C CYS A 79 -21.85 15.99 0.08
N GLY A 80 -21.62 15.02 -0.79
CA GLY A 80 -20.29 14.52 -1.13
C GLY A 80 -19.74 13.59 -0.05
N SER A 81 -18.49 13.81 0.35
CA SER A 81 -17.77 12.95 1.30
C SER A 81 -17.58 13.61 2.66
N ALA A 82 -17.51 12.82 3.73
CA ALA A 82 -17.23 13.33 5.07
C ALA A 82 -15.79 13.86 5.17
N VAL A 83 -15.65 15.14 5.54
CA VAL A 83 -14.36 15.79 5.79
C VAL A 83 -13.96 15.61 7.26
N SER A 84 -14.91 15.85 8.17
CA SER A 84 -14.67 15.70 9.60
C SER A 84 -15.92 15.41 10.39
N VAL A 85 -15.73 14.69 11.48
CA VAL A 85 -16.71 14.38 12.50
C VAL A 85 -16.14 14.87 13.82
N ARG A 86 -16.84 15.77 14.50
CA ARG A 86 -16.40 16.35 15.76
C ARG A 86 -17.45 16.19 16.85
N ARG A 87 -16.99 15.68 17.99
CA ARG A 87 -17.76 15.57 19.22
C ARG A 87 -17.49 16.81 20.07
N ARG A 88 -18.54 17.47 20.54
CA ARG A 88 -18.45 18.64 21.42
C ARG A 88 -19.32 18.44 22.64
N TRP A 89 -18.76 18.55 23.82
CA TRP A 89 -19.51 18.35 25.06
C TRP A 89 -20.63 19.39 25.22
N GLY A 90 -21.88 18.91 25.35
CA GLY A 90 -23.06 19.75 25.59
C GLY A 90 -23.43 19.88 27.07
N GLY A 91 -22.95 18.96 27.92
CA GLY A 91 -23.05 19.04 29.38
C GLY A 91 -24.46 18.95 29.96
N SER A 92 -25.46 18.63 29.13
CA SER A 92 -26.87 18.54 29.51
C SER A 92 -27.40 17.13 29.23
N GLU A 93 -28.31 16.64 30.06
CA GLU A 93 -29.01 15.39 29.79
C GLU A 93 -30.24 15.68 28.95
N ILE A 94 -30.29 15.14 27.72
CA ILE A 94 -31.39 15.37 26.77
C ILE A 94 -31.76 14.07 26.07
N ASP A 95 -33.01 14.02 25.58
CA ASP A 95 -33.49 12.96 24.71
C ASP A 95 -32.82 13.09 23.32
N CYS A 96 -32.04 12.09 22.95
CA CYS A 96 -31.19 12.12 21.77
C CYS A 96 -31.14 10.74 21.10
N TRP A 97 -30.68 10.72 19.86
CA TRP A 97 -30.37 9.48 19.14
C TRP A 97 -28.93 9.06 19.43
N SER A 98 -28.75 7.84 19.93
CA SER A 98 -27.45 7.21 20.07
C SER A 98 -27.25 6.19 18.97
N ILE A 99 -26.03 6.10 18.43
CA ILE A 99 -25.66 5.02 17.54
C ILE A 99 -25.12 3.83 18.33
N ARG A 100 -25.46 2.62 17.92
CA ARG A 100 -24.90 1.39 18.46
C ARG A 100 -23.41 1.30 18.11
N PRO A 101 -22.55 0.83 19.04
CA PRO A 101 -21.17 0.53 18.71
C PRO A 101 -21.10 -0.46 17.55
N LEU A 102 -20.09 -0.33 16.67
CA LEU A 102 -19.85 -1.29 15.58
C LEU A 102 -21.03 -1.44 14.60
N CYS A 103 -21.68 -0.33 14.26
CA CYS A 103 -22.71 -0.28 13.23
C CYS A 103 -22.12 -0.62 11.84
N ASP A 104 -22.24 -1.89 11.43
CA ASP A 104 -21.95 -2.37 10.08
C ASP A 104 -23.24 -2.76 9.31
N GLU A 105 -24.42 -2.45 9.87
CA GLU A 105 -25.72 -2.79 9.27
C GLU A 105 -25.92 -2.11 7.90
N PRO A 106 -26.57 -2.79 6.94
CA PRO A 106 -26.80 -2.25 5.60
C PRO A 106 -27.71 -1.02 5.62
N SER A 107 -28.70 -0.99 6.51
CA SER A 107 -29.51 0.19 6.78
C SER A 107 -28.97 0.96 7.98
N LEU A 108 -28.87 2.29 7.86
CA LEU A 108 -28.52 3.14 9.00
C LEU A 108 -29.62 3.15 10.08
N SER A 109 -30.89 2.86 9.72
CA SER A 109 -32.02 2.87 10.66
C SER A 109 -31.82 1.94 11.85
N ASP A 110 -31.24 0.78 11.60
CA ASP A 110 -31.16 -0.31 12.57
C ASP A 110 -30.04 -0.08 13.60
N CYS A 111 -29.23 0.95 13.37
CA CYS A 111 -28.12 1.32 14.22
C CYS A 111 -28.48 2.31 15.32
N PHE A 112 -29.67 2.92 15.31
CA PHE A 112 -30.02 3.98 16.26
C PHE A 112 -30.92 3.50 17.39
N THR A 113 -30.71 4.06 18.58
CA THR A 113 -31.59 3.93 19.74
C THR A 113 -31.91 5.32 20.29
N SER A 114 -33.17 5.58 20.64
CA SER A 114 -33.56 6.81 21.31
C SER A 114 -33.35 6.65 22.81
N GLU A 115 -32.52 7.51 23.41
CA GLU A 115 -32.18 7.44 24.82
C GLU A 115 -31.96 8.85 25.40
N THR A 116 -32.30 9.02 26.68
CA THR A 116 -31.94 10.22 27.45
C THR A 116 -30.56 10.01 28.05
N ARG A 117 -29.56 10.82 27.65
CA ARG A 117 -28.17 10.71 28.12
C ARG A 117 -27.48 12.07 28.23
N LEU A 118 -26.35 12.08 28.94
CA LEU A 118 -25.39 13.19 28.94
C LEU A 118 -24.90 13.44 27.52
N TYR A 119 -25.33 14.56 26.97
CA TYR A 119 -25.24 14.83 25.55
C TYR A 119 -23.94 15.52 25.15
N SER A 120 -23.41 15.06 24.02
CA SER A 120 -22.41 15.72 23.23
C SER A 120 -22.91 15.92 21.80
N HIS A 121 -22.76 17.15 21.33
CA HIS A 121 -23.08 17.55 19.97
C HIS A 121 -22.18 16.83 18.99
N LEU A 122 -22.79 16.21 17.98
CA LEU A 122 -22.11 15.68 16.82
C LEU A 122 -22.12 16.71 15.69
N GLU A 123 -21.00 17.37 15.47
CA GLU A 123 -20.79 18.26 14.33
C GLU A 123 -20.24 17.47 13.15
N LEU A 124 -20.97 17.45 12.04
CA LEU A 124 -20.56 16.81 10.77
C LEU A 124 -20.24 17.89 9.73
N LYS A 125 -19.12 17.73 9.04
CA LYS A 125 -18.74 18.54 7.88
C LYS A 125 -18.49 17.63 6.67
N CYS A 126 -19.26 17.84 5.61
CA CYS A 126 -19.05 17.20 4.32
C CYS A 126 -18.35 18.15 3.34
N SER A 127 -17.86 17.63 2.21
CA SER A 127 -17.16 18.41 1.18
C SER A 127 -18.09 19.27 0.34
N ASP A 128 -19.38 18.92 0.23
CA ASP A 128 -20.40 19.57 -0.61
C ASP A 128 -20.16 19.43 -2.13
N SER A 129 -18.92 19.62 -2.59
CA SER A 129 -18.64 19.75 -4.03
C SER A 129 -17.86 18.61 -4.68
N VAL A 130 -17.16 17.79 -3.89
CA VAL A 130 -16.35 16.67 -4.41
C VAL A 130 -16.59 15.38 -3.65
N ARG A 131 -16.46 14.24 -4.32
CA ARG A 131 -16.42 12.92 -3.68
C ARG A 131 -15.51 11.96 -4.41
N LEU A 132 -14.96 11.00 -3.66
CA LEU A 132 -14.25 9.85 -4.21
C LEU A 132 -15.10 8.60 -4.01
N VAL A 133 -15.44 7.93 -5.11
CA VAL A 133 -16.31 6.75 -5.11
C VAL A 133 -15.56 5.51 -5.59
N HIS A 134 -16.05 4.32 -5.22
CA HIS A 134 -15.50 3.02 -5.62
C HIS A 134 -14.02 2.78 -5.25
N GLY A 135 -13.45 3.54 -4.31
CA GLY A 135 -12.14 3.23 -3.74
C GLY A 135 -12.21 2.54 -2.38
N SER A 136 -11.04 2.18 -1.86
CA SER A 136 -10.90 1.43 -0.60
C SER A 136 -10.94 2.30 0.66
N SER A 137 -10.93 3.63 0.50
CA SER A 137 -10.97 4.63 1.58
C SER A 137 -11.65 5.91 1.11
N LEU A 138 -11.97 6.82 2.04
CA LEU A 138 -12.50 8.16 1.70
C LEU A 138 -11.48 9.07 1.01
N CYS A 139 -10.22 8.64 0.91
CA CYS A 139 -9.12 9.39 0.30
C CYS A 139 -8.60 8.73 -0.99
N SER A 140 -9.33 7.76 -1.53
CA SER A 140 -8.98 7.07 -2.78
C SER A 140 -10.26 6.73 -3.54
N GLY A 141 -10.28 6.89 -4.85
CA GLY A 141 -11.41 6.46 -5.67
C GLY A 141 -11.51 7.25 -6.98
N ARG A 142 -12.58 7.01 -7.72
CA ARG A 142 -12.95 7.83 -8.89
C ARG A 142 -13.42 9.20 -8.41
N LEU A 143 -12.89 10.25 -9.02
CA LEU A 143 -13.28 11.63 -8.72
C LEU A 143 -14.60 12.00 -9.37
N GLU A 144 -15.55 12.44 -8.56
CA GLU A 144 -16.78 13.07 -9.01
C GLU A 144 -16.91 14.47 -8.41
N VAL A 145 -17.28 15.44 -9.24
CA VAL A 145 -17.48 16.84 -8.88
C VAL A 145 -18.94 17.22 -9.11
N ARG A 146 -19.49 18.05 -8.24
CA ARG A 146 -20.87 18.50 -8.32
C ARG A 146 -21.04 19.61 -9.35
N SER A 147 -21.89 19.39 -10.36
CA SER A 147 -22.29 20.37 -11.38
C SER A 147 -23.80 20.44 -11.47
N ASN A 148 -24.41 21.63 -11.43
CA ASN A 148 -25.85 21.81 -11.69
C ASN A 148 -26.75 20.79 -10.96
N GLN A 149 -26.50 20.54 -9.66
CA GLN A 149 -27.22 19.58 -8.81
C GLN A 149 -27.05 18.09 -9.17
N SER A 150 -26.13 17.74 -10.05
CA SER A 150 -25.76 16.35 -10.34
C SER A 150 -24.25 16.12 -10.12
N TRP A 151 -23.88 14.86 -9.92
CA TRP A 151 -22.48 14.45 -9.83
C TRP A 151 -21.96 14.12 -11.22
N SER A 152 -20.76 14.56 -11.55
CA SER A 152 -20.13 14.28 -12.84
C SER A 152 -18.71 13.75 -12.67
N SER A 153 -18.34 12.76 -13.48
CA SER A 153 -16.99 12.21 -13.49
C SER A 153 -16.03 13.14 -14.24
N VAL A 154 -14.84 13.36 -13.68
CA VAL A 154 -13.80 14.21 -14.32
C VAL A 154 -12.90 13.36 -15.22
N CYS A 155 -12.59 13.84 -16.43
CA CYS A 155 -11.65 13.14 -17.32
C CYS A 155 -10.20 13.31 -16.81
N GLU A 156 -9.36 12.30 -17.02
CA GLU A 156 -7.93 12.34 -16.66
C GLU A 156 -7.18 13.50 -17.32
N GLU A 157 -7.52 13.84 -18.57
CA GLU A 157 -6.91 14.94 -19.32
C GLU A 157 -7.27 16.34 -18.80
N ASP A 158 -8.35 16.46 -18.02
CA ASP A 158 -8.89 17.73 -17.53
C ASP A 158 -8.61 17.94 -16.02
N LEU A 159 -7.80 17.06 -15.41
CA LEU A 159 -7.37 17.16 -14.01
C LEU A 159 -5.84 17.24 -13.91
N ASN A 160 -5.32 18.40 -13.53
CA ASN A 160 -3.90 18.59 -13.29
C ASN A 160 -3.55 18.41 -11.78
N LEU A 161 -2.25 18.49 -11.46
CA LEU A 161 -1.77 18.32 -10.08
C LEU A 161 -2.32 19.39 -9.11
N LYS A 162 -2.54 20.63 -9.57
CA LYS A 162 -3.10 21.71 -8.74
C LYS A 162 -4.56 21.49 -8.43
N ASP A 163 -5.33 20.98 -9.38
CA ASP A 163 -6.71 20.59 -9.13
C ASP A 163 -6.77 19.45 -8.09
N ALA A 164 -5.90 18.45 -8.24
CA ALA A 164 -5.78 17.36 -7.30
C ALA A 164 -5.36 17.81 -5.88
N GLU A 165 -4.49 18.81 -5.76
CA GLU A 165 -4.14 19.45 -4.49
C GLU A 165 -5.37 20.07 -3.81
N VAL A 166 -6.23 20.77 -4.57
CA VAL A 166 -7.48 21.36 -4.04
C VAL A 166 -8.46 20.27 -3.62
N VAL A 167 -8.70 19.25 -4.46
CA VAL A 167 -9.59 18.12 -4.16
C VAL A 167 -9.14 17.41 -2.87
N CYS A 168 -7.86 17.03 -2.77
CA CYS A 168 -7.34 16.34 -1.60
C CYS A 168 -7.39 17.21 -0.35
N ARG A 169 -7.23 18.54 -0.46
CA ARG A 169 -7.38 19.46 0.67
C ARG A 169 -8.83 19.60 1.12
N GLU A 170 -9.76 19.76 0.18
CA GLU A 170 -11.20 19.87 0.45
C GLU A 170 -11.75 18.63 1.18
N LEU A 171 -11.32 17.44 0.74
CA LEU A 171 -11.64 16.17 1.40
C LEU A 171 -10.97 16.01 2.77
N GLY A 172 -10.07 16.92 3.15
CA GLY A 172 -9.22 16.80 4.34
C GLY A 172 -8.24 15.64 4.22
N CYS A 173 -7.91 15.22 2.99
CA CYS A 173 -7.20 13.99 2.69
C CYS A 173 -5.67 14.11 2.58
N GLY A 174 -5.09 15.31 2.57
CA GLY A 174 -3.63 15.51 2.51
C GLY A 174 -3.17 15.89 1.12
N ALA A 175 -2.00 15.39 0.70
CA ALA A 175 -1.45 15.66 -0.63
C ALA A 175 -1.95 14.64 -1.66
N PRO A 176 -1.98 14.93 -2.96
CA PRO A 176 -2.24 13.94 -4.00
C PRO A 176 -1.04 13.00 -4.19
N SER A 177 -1.28 11.73 -4.54
CA SER A 177 -0.23 10.74 -4.74
C SER A 177 -0.33 9.94 -6.03
N VAL A 178 -1.54 9.59 -6.46
CA VAL A 178 -1.76 8.84 -7.71
C VAL A 178 -2.92 9.48 -8.46
N LEU A 179 -2.69 9.75 -9.74
CA LEU A 179 -3.67 10.19 -10.72
C LEU A 179 -3.66 9.14 -11.82
N GLN A 180 -4.69 8.31 -11.91
CA GLN A 180 -4.75 7.27 -12.94
C GLN A 180 -6.19 6.94 -13.32
N GLY A 181 -6.51 7.03 -14.61
CA GLY A 181 -7.82 6.66 -15.14
C GLY A 181 -8.10 5.15 -15.08
N GLY A 182 -9.37 4.80 -14.89
CA GLY A 182 -9.85 3.42 -15.07
C GLY A 182 -9.59 2.43 -13.91
N LEU A 183 -8.87 2.81 -12.85
CA LEU A 183 -8.61 1.93 -11.69
C LEU A 183 -9.86 1.62 -10.84
N TYR A 184 -10.85 2.51 -10.84
CA TYR A 184 -12.01 2.45 -9.92
C TYR A 184 -13.35 2.27 -10.65
N GLY A 185 -13.33 1.56 -11.77
CA GLY A 185 -14.53 1.23 -12.57
C GLY A 185 -14.97 2.32 -13.55
N GLU A 186 -15.87 1.95 -14.47
CA GLU A 186 -16.43 2.86 -15.47
C GLU A 186 -17.27 3.96 -14.80
N GLY A 187 -17.23 5.18 -15.36
CA GLY A 187 -18.03 6.30 -14.88
C GLY A 187 -19.47 6.16 -15.37
N GLU A 188 -20.37 5.74 -14.49
CA GLU A 188 -21.83 5.75 -14.75
C GLU A 188 -22.41 7.17 -14.70
N ALA A 189 -21.70 8.11 -14.04
CA ALA A 189 -22.11 9.50 -13.91
C ALA A 189 -21.85 10.29 -15.21
N PRO A 190 -22.69 11.32 -15.52
CA PRO A 190 -22.44 12.23 -16.64
C PRO A 190 -21.01 12.78 -16.63
N VAL A 191 -20.44 13.00 -17.82
CA VAL A 191 -19.08 13.55 -17.94
C VAL A 191 -19.07 15.01 -17.53
N TRP A 192 -18.06 15.40 -16.74
CA TRP A 192 -17.77 16.78 -16.41
C TRP A 192 -17.24 17.51 -17.66
N THR A 193 -17.90 18.61 -18.05
CA THR A 193 -17.70 19.31 -19.33
C THR A 193 -16.87 20.60 -19.21
N SER A 194 -16.03 20.71 -18.18
CA SER A 194 -15.15 21.86 -18.00
C SER A 194 -13.77 21.45 -17.50
N GLU A 195 -12.72 22.13 -17.94
CA GLU A 195 -11.40 21.95 -17.34
C GLU A 195 -11.35 22.70 -16.00
N LEU A 196 -10.83 22.05 -14.96
CA LEU A 196 -10.51 22.71 -13.70
C LEU A 196 -9.17 23.43 -13.86
N GLN A 197 -9.13 24.72 -13.53
CA GLN A 197 -7.93 25.53 -13.63
C GLN A 197 -7.64 26.14 -12.26
N CYS A 198 -7.43 25.27 -11.27
CA CYS A 198 -7.10 25.68 -9.91
C CYS A 198 -5.67 26.28 -9.84
N GLU A 199 -5.49 27.32 -9.03
CA GLU A 199 -4.18 27.86 -8.66
C GLU A 199 -3.51 27.03 -7.54
N GLY A 200 -4.29 26.18 -6.85
CA GLY A 200 -3.85 25.31 -5.76
C GLY A 200 -4.06 25.91 -4.37
N ARG A 201 -4.71 27.08 -4.24
CA ARG A 201 -4.97 27.78 -2.97
C ARG A 201 -6.43 27.83 -2.55
N GLU A 202 -7.32 27.41 -3.45
CA GLU A 202 -8.76 27.39 -3.30
C GLU A 202 -9.22 26.50 -2.14
N ALA A 203 -10.26 26.91 -1.43
CA ALA A 203 -10.80 26.12 -0.33
C ALA A 203 -11.63 24.93 -0.83
N ALA A 204 -12.35 25.13 -1.93
CA ALA A 204 -13.12 24.10 -2.63
C ALA A 204 -12.87 24.13 -4.14
N VAL A 205 -13.10 23.00 -4.82
CA VAL A 205 -12.94 22.88 -6.28
C VAL A 205 -13.86 23.83 -7.04
N LEU A 206 -15.03 24.14 -6.50
CA LEU A 206 -15.95 25.10 -7.13
C LEU A 206 -15.44 26.54 -7.11
N ASP A 207 -14.45 26.87 -6.28
CA ASP A 207 -13.82 28.19 -6.26
C ASP A 207 -12.78 28.35 -7.37
N CYS A 208 -12.36 27.25 -8.01
CA CYS A 208 -11.40 27.28 -9.10
C CYS A 208 -12.01 27.90 -10.36
N ARG A 209 -11.15 28.52 -11.18
CA ARG A 209 -11.55 28.94 -12.53
C ARG A 209 -11.91 27.72 -13.35
N ARG A 210 -12.90 27.88 -14.23
CA ARG A 210 -13.39 26.84 -15.13
C ARG A 210 -13.33 27.34 -16.55
N SER A 211 -12.76 26.55 -17.45
CA SER A 211 -12.87 26.79 -18.88
C SER A 211 -13.93 25.84 -19.46
N SER A 212 -14.85 26.36 -20.27
CA SER A 212 -15.85 25.52 -20.91
C SER A 212 -15.19 24.67 -22.00
N SER A 213 -15.23 23.35 -21.87
CA SER A 213 -14.84 22.41 -22.92
C SER A 213 -16.11 21.92 -23.63
N ALA A 214 -16.74 22.81 -24.39
CA ALA A 214 -17.96 22.47 -25.13
C ALA A 214 -17.73 21.26 -26.05
N GLY A 215 -18.47 20.17 -25.80
CA GLY A 215 -18.51 19.00 -26.67
C GLY A 215 -17.46 17.91 -26.39
N LYS A 216 -16.70 17.98 -25.28
CA LYS A 216 -15.84 16.86 -24.87
C LYS A 216 -16.65 15.82 -24.08
N THR A 217 -16.63 14.58 -24.53
CA THR A 217 -17.09 13.41 -23.76
C THR A 217 -15.87 12.58 -23.38
N CYS A 218 -15.70 12.24 -22.10
CA CYS A 218 -14.73 11.24 -21.66
C CYS A 218 -15.05 9.93 -22.41
N SER A 219 -14.04 9.26 -22.94
CA SER A 219 -14.25 7.88 -23.38
C SER A 219 -14.51 7.01 -22.16
N PRO A 220 -15.37 5.96 -22.25
CA PRO A 220 -15.47 4.96 -21.19
C PRO A 220 -14.05 4.45 -20.88
N LYS A 221 -13.65 4.52 -19.60
CA LYS A 221 -12.29 4.27 -19.03
C LYS A 221 -11.36 5.48 -18.82
N THR A 222 -11.73 6.72 -19.15
CA THR A 222 -10.89 7.91 -18.89
C THR A 222 -11.31 8.73 -17.67
N ALA A 223 -12.27 8.26 -16.87
CA ALA A 223 -12.61 8.90 -15.60
C ALA A 223 -11.43 8.79 -14.62
N VAL A 224 -11.01 9.92 -14.08
CA VAL A 224 -9.79 10.01 -13.27
C VAL A 224 -9.99 9.35 -11.90
N GLY A 225 -9.09 8.42 -11.58
CA GLY A 225 -8.89 7.94 -10.22
C GLY A 225 -7.91 8.84 -9.49
N LEU A 226 -8.27 9.27 -8.29
CA LEU A 226 -7.43 10.06 -7.40
C LEU A 226 -7.18 9.27 -6.11
N THR A 227 -5.91 9.12 -5.75
CA THR A 227 -5.51 8.76 -4.39
C THR A 227 -4.78 9.92 -3.76
N CYS A 228 -5.22 10.30 -2.57
CA CYS A 228 -4.57 11.28 -1.72
C CYS A 228 -3.73 10.55 -0.66
N THR A 229 -2.46 10.93 -0.52
CA THR A 229 -1.61 10.54 0.60
C THR A 229 -1.99 11.33 1.84
N GLY A 230 -2.85 10.70 2.64
CA GLY A 230 -3.13 11.11 4.00
C GLY A 230 -2.12 10.50 4.96
N GLY A 231 -1.35 11.35 5.64
CA GLY A 231 -0.22 10.99 6.50
C GLY A 231 -0.59 10.15 7.72
N VAL A 232 -0.38 8.84 7.62
CA VAL A 232 -0.18 7.97 8.79
C VAL A 232 1.32 7.75 8.90
N ARG A 233 1.86 7.83 10.11
CA ARG A 233 3.28 7.50 10.35
C ARG A 233 3.49 6.94 11.74
N LEU A 234 4.58 6.19 11.88
CA LEU A 234 5.14 5.85 13.18
C LEU A 234 6.30 6.80 13.47
N VAL A 235 6.19 7.56 14.55
CA VAL A 235 7.22 8.49 15.01
C VAL A 235 8.07 7.80 16.08
N GLY A 236 9.31 7.49 15.71
CA GLY A 236 10.33 6.91 16.57
C GLY A 236 11.69 7.07 15.89
N GLN A 237 12.77 7.21 16.68
CA GLN A 237 14.11 7.51 16.13
C GLN A 237 14.75 6.35 15.35
N LEU A 238 14.18 5.14 15.39
CA LEU A 238 14.92 3.90 15.06
C LEU A 238 14.41 3.14 13.83
N SER A 239 13.18 3.39 13.33
CA SER A 239 12.66 2.84 12.07
C SER A 239 11.35 3.54 11.68
N ARG A 240 11.03 3.61 10.37
CA ARG A 240 9.71 4.07 9.90
C ARG A 240 8.57 3.10 10.24
N CYS A 241 8.93 1.86 10.59
CA CYS A 241 8.02 0.75 10.89
C CYS A 241 7.88 0.48 12.40
N ALA A 242 8.40 1.36 13.26
CA ALA A 242 8.18 1.33 14.69
C ALA A 242 8.11 2.71 15.33
N GLY A 243 7.18 2.90 16.26
CA GLY A 243 7.09 4.11 17.06
C GLY A 243 5.67 4.50 17.41
N ALA A 244 5.51 5.75 17.84
CA ALA A 244 4.22 6.31 18.20
C ALA A 244 3.38 6.56 16.95
N LEU A 245 2.18 6.01 16.91
CA LEU A 245 1.24 6.24 15.81
C LEU A 245 0.79 7.70 15.80
N GLU A 246 1.11 8.42 14.73
CA GLU A 246 0.58 9.74 14.44
C GLU A 246 -0.23 9.71 13.15
N ILE A 247 -1.34 10.45 13.16
CA ILE A 247 -2.21 10.64 12.01
C ILE A 247 -2.27 12.14 11.70
N GLN A 248 -2.19 12.48 10.42
CA GLN A 248 -2.46 13.81 9.92
C GLN A 248 -3.94 13.93 9.61
N HIS A 249 -4.66 14.86 10.22
CA HIS A 249 -6.05 15.16 9.89
C HIS A 249 -6.24 16.68 9.91
N GLN A 250 -6.98 17.22 8.94
CA GLN A 250 -7.11 18.68 8.72
C GLN A 250 -5.76 19.43 8.71
N GLY A 251 -4.73 18.83 8.09
CA GLY A 251 -3.39 19.40 8.00
C GLY A 251 -2.53 19.29 9.27
N GLN A 252 -3.07 18.79 10.40
CA GLN A 252 -2.35 18.69 11.67
C GLN A 252 -1.96 17.24 12.01
N TRP A 253 -0.71 17.04 12.40
CA TRP A 253 -0.22 15.77 12.93
C TRP A 253 -0.47 15.67 14.43
N ARG A 254 -1.17 14.63 14.87
CA ARG A 254 -1.38 14.34 16.28
C ARG A 254 -1.24 12.85 16.58
N PRO A 255 -0.86 12.46 17.81
CA PRO A 255 -0.86 11.06 18.23
C PRO A 255 -2.24 10.46 18.18
N ALA A 256 -2.30 9.18 17.84
CA ALA A 256 -3.45 8.33 18.09
C ALA A 256 -3.64 8.12 19.60
N GLY A 257 -4.81 8.51 20.10
CA GLY A 257 -5.27 8.22 21.45
C GLY A 257 -6.00 6.87 21.50
N ASP A 258 -5.98 6.27 22.68
CA ASP A 258 -6.76 5.08 23.01
C ASP A 258 -7.45 5.30 24.36
N PRO A 259 -8.69 5.80 24.37
CA PRO A 259 -9.46 5.98 25.59
C PRO A 259 -10.04 4.67 26.13
N TYR A 260 -10.29 3.68 25.27
CA TYR A 260 -11.02 2.45 25.62
C TYR A 260 -10.15 1.21 25.79
N GLU A 261 -8.83 1.32 25.58
CA GLU A 261 -7.86 0.21 25.72
C GLU A 261 -8.13 -0.95 24.76
N LEU A 262 -8.58 -0.66 23.54
CA LEU A 262 -9.04 -1.66 22.57
C LEU A 262 -7.96 -2.10 21.54
N TRP A 263 -6.79 -1.45 21.56
CA TRP A 263 -5.70 -1.77 20.63
C TRP A 263 -5.11 -3.16 20.88
N ASP A 264 -4.90 -3.89 19.80
CA ASP A 264 -4.44 -5.27 19.77
C ASP A 264 -3.56 -5.52 18.55
N LEU A 265 -3.02 -6.73 18.41
CA LEU A 265 -2.17 -7.09 17.26
C LEU A 265 -2.90 -7.00 15.91
N LYS A 266 -4.23 -7.19 15.88
CA LYS A 266 -5.03 -7.08 14.65
C LYS A 266 -5.08 -5.63 14.16
N SER A 267 -5.43 -4.70 15.04
CA SER A 267 -5.44 -3.26 14.74
C SER A 267 -4.03 -2.73 14.46
N GLY A 268 -3.01 -3.20 15.18
CA GLY A 268 -1.61 -2.90 14.84
C GLY A 268 -1.23 -3.41 13.45
N SER A 269 -1.67 -4.60 13.05
CA SER A 269 -1.35 -5.16 11.74
C SER A 269 -1.98 -4.35 10.60
N ALA A 270 -3.17 -3.78 10.80
CA ALA A 270 -3.77 -2.85 9.84
C ALA A 270 -2.88 -1.60 9.64
N VAL A 271 -2.29 -1.08 10.72
CA VAL A 271 -1.31 0.02 10.64
C VAL A 271 -0.04 -0.39 9.88
N CYS A 272 0.51 -1.56 10.20
CA CYS A 272 1.73 -2.05 9.55
C CYS A 272 1.52 -2.33 8.06
N GLN A 273 0.37 -2.88 7.68
CA GLN A 273 0.00 -3.10 6.29
C GLN A 273 -0.17 -1.77 5.54
N HIS A 274 -0.84 -0.79 6.15
CA HIS A 274 -0.99 0.54 5.55
C HIS A 274 0.36 1.21 5.26
N LEU A 275 1.36 1.00 6.12
CA LEU A 275 2.70 1.56 5.97
C LEU A 275 3.65 0.70 5.13
N ASN A 276 3.19 -0.43 4.60
CA ASN A 276 4.03 -1.44 3.92
C ASN A 276 5.22 -1.87 4.79
N CYS A 277 4.92 -2.23 6.03
CA CYS A 277 5.87 -2.66 7.07
C CYS A 277 5.62 -4.10 7.55
N GLY A 278 4.85 -4.89 6.78
CA GLY A 278 4.46 -6.25 7.14
C GLY A 278 3.34 -6.30 8.19
N SER A 279 3.46 -7.15 9.20
CA SER A 279 2.43 -7.35 10.25
C SER A 279 2.87 -6.83 11.61
N ALA A 280 1.94 -6.62 12.56
CA ALA A 280 2.33 -6.15 13.89
C ALA A 280 2.99 -7.25 14.72
N VAL A 281 4.13 -6.91 15.30
CA VAL A 281 4.87 -7.72 16.28
C VAL A 281 4.52 -7.29 17.70
N SER A 282 4.29 -5.99 17.90
CA SER A 282 3.94 -5.44 19.21
C SER A 282 3.05 -4.22 19.07
N VAL A 283 2.10 -4.09 19.99
CA VAL A 283 1.31 -2.87 20.18
C VAL A 283 1.35 -2.55 21.67
N LYS A 284 1.91 -1.39 22.02
CA LYS A 284 2.11 -0.97 23.41
C LYS A 284 1.42 0.36 23.66
N ARG A 285 0.78 0.46 24.82
CA ARG A 285 0.25 1.72 25.32
C ARG A 285 1.33 2.47 26.09
N ARG A 286 1.65 3.67 25.66
CA ARG A 286 2.48 4.60 26.42
C ARG A 286 1.58 5.38 27.38
N LYS A 287 1.59 4.98 28.66
CA LYS A 287 1.00 5.77 29.76
C LYS A 287 1.91 6.98 30.04
N ASN A 288 1.34 8.14 30.41
CA ASN A 288 2.09 9.39 30.64
C ASN A 288 2.75 10.00 29.40
N ALA A 289 2.17 9.79 28.21
CA ALA A 289 2.58 10.52 27.02
C ALA A 289 2.42 12.05 27.23
N PRO A 290 3.25 12.89 26.58
CA PRO A 290 3.16 14.34 26.69
C PRO A 290 1.74 14.81 26.46
N SER A 291 1.26 15.70 27.31
CA SER A 291 -0.08 16.26 27.20
C SER A 291 -0.14 17.24 26.04
N ARG A 292 -0.37 16.68 24.84
CA ARG A 292 -0.67 17.40 23.59
C ARG A 292 -1.97 16.85 23.02
N PRO A 293 -2.72 17.64 22.22
CA PRO A 293 -3.95 17.19 21.58
C PRO A 293 -3.73 15.90 20.78
N LYS A 294 -4.69 14.98 20.84
CA LYS A 294 -4.64 13.66 20.20
C LYS A 294 -5.83 13.48 19.25
N TRP A 295 -5.68 12.58 18.30
CA TRP A 295 -6.81 12.06 17.52
C TRP A 295 -7.36 10.84 18.22
N TRP A 296 -8.66 10.84 18.48
CA TRP A 296 -9.32 9.63 18.92
C TRP A 296 -9.57 8.77 17.70
N ILE A 297 -9.39 7.46 17.86
CA ILE A 297 -9.49 6.52 16.75
C ILE A 297 -10.38 5.38 17.20
N SER A 298 -11.41 5.12 16.39
CA SER A 298 -12.21 3.91 16.52
C SER A 298 -11.36 2.69 16.13
N VAL A 299 -10.82 1.99 17.13
CA VAL A 299 -10.09 0.73 16.93
C VAL A 299 -10.92 -0.32 16.20
N PRO A 300 -12.23 -0.48 16.50
CA PRO A 300 -13.07 -1.39 15.74
C PRO A 300 -13.12 -1.02 14.25
N CYS A 301 -13.19 0.28 13.90
CA CYS A 301 -13.08 0.73 12.51
C CYS A 301 -11.70 0.42 11.90
N VAL A 302 -10.60 0.59 12.65
CA VAL A 302 -9.23 0.29 12.16
C VAL A 302 -9.09 -1.17 11.74
N ARG A 303 -9.80 -2.10 12.40
CA ARG A 303 -9.80 -3.52 12.04
C ARG A 303 -10.53 -3.84 10.74
N LEU A 304 -11.45 -2.97 10.32
CA LEU A 304 -12.37 -3.20 9.20
C LEU A 304 -11.99 -2.40 7.93
N THR A 305 -11.00 -1.52 8.03
CA THR A 305 -10.68 -0.57 6.95
C THR A 305 -9.19 -0.51 6.67
N SER A 306 -8.84 -0.31 5.40
CA SER A 306 -7.48 0.04 4.98
C SER A 306 -7.20 1.55 5.13
N GLY A 307 -8.25 2.37 5.20
CA GLY A 307 -8.20 3.82 5.38
C GLY A 307 -8.23 4.24 6.86
N LEU A 308 -7.10 4.17 7.57
CA LEU A 308 -7.01 4.48 9.01
C LEU A 308 -7.56 5.86 9.40
N ARG A 309 -7.50 6.83 8.47
CA ARG A 309 -7.99 8.19 8.66
C ARG A 309 -9.50 8.28 8.66
N ASP A 310 -10.16 7.28 8.11
CA ASP A 310 -11.62 7.19 8.09
C ASP A 310 -12.16 6.80 9.47
N CYS A 311 -11.28 6.36 10.37
CA CYS A 311 -11.59 5.98 11.74
C CYS A 311 -11.32 7.08 12.77
N VAL A 312 -10.89 8.27 12.32
CA VAL A 312 -10.62 9.42 13.21
C VAL A 312 -11.93 10.02 13.73
N GLU A 313 -11.96 10.23 15.04
CA GLU A 313 -12.95 10.99 15.80
C GLU A 313 -12.25 12.25 16.33
N LEU A 314 -12.81 13.44 16.05
CA LEU A 314 -12.33 14.68 16.63
C LEU A 314 -13.04 14.90 17.96
N ASP A 315 -12.41 14.52 19.06
CA ASP A 315 -12.86 14.92 20.40
C ASP A 315 -12.03 16.12 20.91
N ASP A 316 -12.68 16.94 21.73
CA ASP A 316 -12.18 18.12 22.42
C ASP A 316 -12.68 17.99 23.88
N PRO A 317 -11.88 18.01 24.99
CA PRO A 317 -10.46 18.30 25.17
C PRO A 317 -9.78 17.49 26.30
N PHE A 318 -10.10 16.21 26.56
CA PHE A 318 -9.44 15.52 27.67
C PHE A 318 -8.02 15.11 27.30
N ASN A 319 -7.08 15.65 28.08
CA ASN A 319 -5.64 15.45 28.00
C ASN A 319 -5.26 14.03 28.47
N HIS A 320 -5.83 13.01 27.83
CA HIS A 320 -5.57 11.63 28.17
C HIS A 320 -4.12 11.32 27.87
N SER A 321 -3.42 10.74 28.85
CA SER A 321 -1.98 10.49 28.77
C SER A 321 -1.62 9.23 27.98
N SER A 322 -2.56 8.65 27.20
CA SER A 322 -2.33 7.43 26.41
C SER A 322 -1.93 7.74 24.97
N ALA A 323 -0.81 7.20 24.52
CA ALA A 323 -0.45 7.11 23.10
C ALA A 323 -0.23 5.64 22.73
N VAL A 324 -0.41 5.32 21.45
CA VAL A 324 -0.22 3.97 20.94
C VAL A 324 1.13 3.88 20.22
N ASP A 325 1.99 2.98 20.69
CA ASP A 325 3.22 2.59 20.02
C ASP A 325 2.97 1.29 19.25
N VAL A 326 3.28 1.27 17.96
CA VAL A 326 3.17 0.08 17.09
C VAL A 326 4.57 -0.31 16.64
N MET A 327 4.84 -1.62 16.63
CA MET A 327 6.03 -2.21 16.06
C MET A 327 5.62 -3.26 15.03
N CYS A 328 6.10 -3.11 13.81
CA CYS A 328 5.81 -4.03 12.72
C CYS A 328 6.91 -5.10 12.57
N SER A 329 6.74 -6.03 11.63
CA SER A 329 7.71 -7.09 11.34
C SER A 329 8.92 -6.56 10.57
N ASP A 330 8.68 -5.62 9.66
CA ASP A 330 9.71 -5.14 8.74
C ASP A 330 10.43 -3.94 9.35
N LEU A 331 11.03 -4.15 10.53
CA LEU A 331 11.74 -3.10 11.27
C LEU A 331 13.08 -2.75 10.65
N LEU A 332 13.68 -3.72 9.96
CA LEU A 332 15.02 -3.67 9.42
C LEU A 332 14.98 -3.46 7.91
N LEU A 333 15.65 -2.42 7.45
CA LEU A 333 15.98 -2.31 6.02
C LEU A 333 16.74 -3.55 5.55
N GLN A 334 16.52 -3.95 4.29
CA GLN A 334 17.25 -5.08 3.70
C GLN A 334 18.75 -4.81 3.74
N PRO A 335 19.58 -5.78 4.18
CA PRO A 335 21.01 -5.66 4.13
C PRO A 335 21.49 -5.61 2.68
N ASN A 336 22.52 -4.80 2.43
CA ASN A 336 23.21 -4.75 1.15
C ASN A 336 24.28 -5.83 1.11
N ILE A 337 24.31 -6.60 0.02
CA ILE A 337 25.33 -7.61 -0.27
C ILE A 337 26.20 -7.11 -1.43
N SER A 338 27.51 -7.14 -1.24
CA SER A 338 28.48 -6.66 -2.23
C SER A 338 29.74 -7.51 -2.23
N LEU A 339 30.54 -7.40 -3.28
CA LEU A 339 31.83 -8.09 -3.43
C LEU A 339 32.95 -7.05 -3.43
N SER A 340 34.12 -7.41 -2.89
CA SER A 340 35.33 -6.58 -2.96
C SER A 340 35.74 -6.26 -4.41
N GLU A 341 36.35 -5.10 -4.64
CA GLU A 341 36.93 -4.74 -5.95
C GLU A 341 38.00 -5.75 -6.37
N GLY A 342 37.91 -6.23 -7.62
CA GLY A 342 38.63 -7.41 -8.13
C GLY A 342 37.79 -8.29 -9.09
N VAL A 343 36.55 -7.89 -9.38
CA VAL A 343 35.65 -8.56 -10.34
C VAL A 343 36.13 -8.30 -11.77
N PHE A 344 36.48 -9.37 -12.49
CA PHE A 344 37.03 -9.31 -13.86
C PHE A 344 35.98 -9.10 -14.97
N GLY A 345 34.71 -8.86 -14.62
CA GLY A 345 33.65 -8.44 -15.55
C GLY A 345 32.26 -8.41 -14.90
N VAL A 346 31.53 -7.30 -15.11
CA VAL A 346 30.10 -7.17 -14.78
C VAL A 346 29.31 -7.53 -16.03
N TYR A 347 28.56 -8.62 -16.01
CA TYR A 347 27.60 -8.95 -17.08
C TYR A 347 26.17 -8.78 -16.55
N GLN A 348 25.20 -8.65 -17.46
CA GLN A 348 23.81 -8.28 -17.19
C GLN A 348 23.04 -9.13 -16.13
N GLN A 349 23.62 -10.23 -15.62
CA GLN A 349 22.96 -11.19 -14.72
C GLN A 349 23.82 -11.68 -13.54
N GLY A 350 24.98 -11.06 -13.23
CA GLY A 350 25.74 -11.41 -12.02
C GLY A 350 27.24 -11.10 -12.04
N PHE A 351 27.95 -11.56 -11.03
CA PHE A 351 29.40 -11.39 -10.87
C PHE A 351 30.17 -12.63 -11.34
N ARG A 352 31.33 -12.44 -11.97
CA ARG A 352 32.23 -13.53 -12.39
C ARG A 352 33.56 -13.47 -11.64
N VAL A 353 33.95 -14.60 -11.04
CA VAL A 353 35.22 -14.78 -10.32
C VAL A 353 36.09 -15.84 -10.98
N LEU A 354 37.41 -15.71 -10.82
CA LEU A 354 38.39 -16.63 -11.39
C LEU A 354 38.55 -17.86 -10.50
N ILE A 355 38.81 -19.01 -11.14
CA ILE A 355 39.13 -20.24 -10.43
C ILE A 355 40.43 -20.06 -9.61
N GLY A 356 40.43 -20.51 -8.35
CA GLY A 356 41.56 -20.38 -7.42
C GLY A 356 41.80 -18.97 -6.87
N SER A 357 40.92 -18.01 -7.17
CA SER A 357 41.00 -16.67 -6.57
C SER A 357 40.39 -16.63 -5.17
N ASN A 358 40.72 -15.59 -4.40
CA ASN A 358 40.12 -15.31 -3.10
C ASN A 358 39.32 -14.01 -3.23
N PHE A 359 38.13 -13.95 -2.63
CA PHE A 359 37.34 -12.72 -2.58
C PHE A 359 36.58 -12.58 -1.27
N THR A 360 36.12 -11.36 -1.03
CA THR A 360 35.36 -11.03 0.16
C THR A 360 33.94 -10.65 -0.23
N ILE A 361 32.95 -11.35 0.34
CA ILE A 361 31.56 -10.91 0.34
C ILE A 361 31.37 -10.00 1.54
N THR A 362 30.90 -8.79 1.29
CA THR A 362 30.57 -7.80 2.31
C THR A 362 29.07 -7.69 2.45
N CYS A 363 28.56 -8.07 3.63
CA CYS A 363 27.20 -7.76 4.05
C CYS A 363 27.22 -6.46 4.85
N SER A 364 26.32 -5.52 4.58
CA SER A 364 26.24 -4.25 5.31
C SER A 364 24.79 -3.81 5.51
N VAL A 365 24.54 -3.04 6.57
CA VAL A 365 23.24 -2.39 6.82
C VAL A 365 23.44 -0.92 7.11
N GLN A 366 22.40 -0.12 6.85
CA GLN A 366 22.40 1.26 7.31
C GLN A 366 22.31 1.29 8.85
N PRO A 367 23.05 2.18 9.55
CA PRO A 367 23.08 2.24 11.01
C PRO A 367 21.68 2.45 11.61
N GLN A 368 21.09 1.38 12.15
CA GLN A 368 19.76 1.40 12.79
C GLN A 368 19.81 0.94 14.24
N TYR A 369 20.57 -0.13 14.51
CA TYR A 369 20.73 -0.71 15.83
C TYR A 369 22.22 -1.00 16.08
N PRO A 370 22.73 -0.77 17.31
CA PRO A 370 24.10 -1.15 17.64
C PRO A 370 24.24 -2.67 17.68
N GLY A 371 25.30 -3.18 17.05
CA GLY A 371 25.65 -4.61 17.06
C GLY A 371 24.86 -5.47 16.08
N GLY A 372 24.54 -6.70 16.51
CA GLY A 372 23.94 -7.74 15.67
C GLY A 372 24.98 -8.64 14.99
N SER A 373 24.51 -9.50 14.09
CA SER A 373 25.35 -10.43 13.33
C SER A 373 24.80 -10.64 11.93
N PHE A 374 25.69 -10.85 10.97
CA PHE A 374 25.33 -11.26 9.63
C PHE A 374 25.54 -12.76 9.47
N GLN A 375 24.61 -13.41 8.79
CA GLN A 375 24.69 -14.80 8.38
C GLN A 375 24.71 -14.85 6.85
N LEU A 376 25.77 -15.39 6.27
CA LEU A 376 25.91 -15.61 4.84
C LEU A 376 25.50 -17.04 4.50
N ILE A 377 24.49 -17.18 3.65
CA ILE A 377 23.92 -18.46 3.21
C ILE A 377 24.10 -18.57 1.70
N SER A 378 24.50 -19.75 1.20
CA SER A 378 24.57 -20.01 -0.24
C SER A 378 23.78 -21.24 -0.68
N ASN A 379 23.24 -21.19 -1.90
CA ASN A 379 22.59 -22.30 -2.58
C ASN A 379 23.49 -22.80 -3.71
N THR A 380 24.63 -23.36 -3.33
CA THR A 380 25.73 -23.84 -4.18
C THR A 380 25.86 -25.37 -4.05
N GLU A 381 26.67 -26.01 -4.88
CA GLU A 381 26.92 -27.47 -4.73
C GLU A 381 27.56 -27.80 -3.37
N GLU A 382 28.41 -26.90 -2.88
CA GLU A 382 28.89 -26.88 -1.50
C GLU A 382 28.25 -25.71 -0.75
N PRO A 383 27.10 -25.91 -0.07
CA PRO A 383 26.36 -24.83 0.56
C PRO A 383 27.11 -24.28 1.78
N LEU A 384 27.13 -22.95 1.87
CA LEU A 384 27.78 -22.20 2.93
C LEU A 384 26.74 -21.69 3.94
N ASN A 385 27.11 -21.70 5.22
CA ASN A 385 26.33 -21.07 6.30
C ASN A 385 27.30 -20.53 7.36
N LEU A 386 27.71 -19.27 7.20
CA LEU A 386 28.67 -18.61 8.09
C LEU A 386 28.02 -17.45 8.81
N THR A 387 28.30 -17.28 10.10
CA THR A 387 27.81 -16.14 10.88
C THR A 387 28.97 -15.34 11.44
N LEU A 388 28.96 -14.02 11.23
CA LEU A 388 29.94 -13.08 11.75
C LEU A 388 29.24 -11.93 12.49
N PRO A 389 29.82 -11.40 13.58
CA PRO A 389 29.29 -10.22 14.24
C PRO A 389 29.37 -8.99 13.33
N ALA A 390 28.38 -8.10 13.43
CA ALA A 390 28.39 -6.84 12.71
C ALA A 390 29.37 -5.86 13.39
N VAL A 391 30.45 -5.51 12.71
CA VAL A 391 31.44 -4.53 13.14
C VAL A 391 31.28 -3.30 12.25
N ASN A 392 31.00 -2.14 12.85
CA ASN A 392 30.69 -0.91 12.09
C ASN A 392 29.54 -1.10 11.08
N HIS A 393 28.52 -1.88 11.45
CA HIS A 393 27.34 -2.19 10.62
C HIS A 393 27.63 -3.02 9.36
N SER A 394 28.80 -3.66 9.28
CA SER A 394 29.17 -4.59 8.22
C SER A 394 29.80 -5.88 8.75
N ALA A 395 29.82 -6.90 7.92
CA ALA A 395 30.62 -8.10 8.10
C ALA A 395 31.24 -8.50 6.77
N HIS A 396 32.47 -9.00 6.83
CA HIS A 396 33.29 -9.35 5.68
C HIS A 396 33.61 -10.84 5.74
N PHE A 397 33.08 -11.60 4.77
CA PHE A 397 33.25 -13.04 4.65
C PHE A 397 34.29 -13.33 3.58
N LEU A 398 35.43 -13.87 3.98
CA LEU A 398 36.50 -14.28 3.07
C LEU A 398 36.21 -15.69 2.53
N LEU A 399 36.13 -15.82 1.20
CA LEU A 399 36.09 -17.10 0.51
C LEU A 399 37.41 -17.30 -0.23
N THR A 400 38.00 -18.49 -0.07
CA THR A 400 39.31 -18.83 -0.63
C THR A 400 39.21 -20.01 -1.59
N ASP A 401 40.16 -20.11 -2.52
CA ASP A 401 40.31 -21.25 -3.43
C ASP A 401 39.05 -21.57 -4.24
N MET A 402 38.54 -20.56 -4.93
CA MET A 402 37.25 -20.64 -5.62
C MET A 402 37.23 -21.71 -6.72
N GLY A 403 36.29 -22.65 -6.59
CA GLY A 403 36.01 -23.71 -7.56
C GLY A 403 34.59 -23.65 -8.13
N TYR A 404 34.30 -24.46 -9.15
CA TYR A 404 32.96 -24.51 -9.79
C TYR A 404 31.82 -24.86 -8.82
N ALA A 405 32.11 -25.60 -7.75
CA ALA A 405 31.14 -25.97 -6.71
C ALA A 405 30.54 -24.77 -5.95
N HIS A 406 31.22 -23.61 -5.99
CA HIS A 406 30.78 -22.37 -5.35
C HIS A 406 29.89 -21.50 -6.26
N ARG A 407 29.51 -21.99 -7.44
CA ARG A 407 28.58 -21.29 -8.33
C ARG A 407 27.16 -21.37 -7.78
N GLY A 408 26.49 -20.23 -7.65
CA GLY A 408 25.11 -20.18 -7.16
C GLY A 408 24.73 -18.85 -6.54
N ASP A 409 23.63 -18.85 -5.80
CA ASP A 409 23.10 -17.67 -5.12
C ASP A 409 23.67 -17.54 -3.71
N TYR A 410 24.01 -16.31 -3.36
CA TYR A 410 24.48 -15.92 -2.02
C TYR A 410 23.52 -14.89 -1.41
N THR A 411 23.19 -15.08 -0.14
CA THR A 411 22.24 -14.23 0.57
C THR A 411 22.78 -13.86 1.95
N CYS A 412 22.70 -12.58 2.31
CA CYS A 412 23.00 -12.10 3.64
C CYS A 412 21.72 -12.01 4.48
N VAL A 413 21.72 -12.57 5.68
CA VAL A 413 20.67 -12.40 6.69
C VAL A 413 21.27 -11.62 7.87
N TYR A 414 20.72 -10.44 8.16
CA TYR A 414 21.12 -9.65 9.32
C TYR A 414 20.21 -9.99 10.51
N HIS A 415 20.81 -10.29 11.66
CA HIS A 415 20.11 -10.61 12.91
C HIS A 415 20.47 -9.59 13.98
N VAL A 416 19.47 -9.08 14.71
CA VAL A 416 19.69 -8.16 15.84
C VAL A 416 18.63 -8.35 16.92
N ASN A 417 19.03 -8.20 18.18
CA ASN A 417 18.10 -8.10 19.29
C ASN A 417 17.82 -6.63 19.58
N ALA A 418 16.59 -6.19 19.33
CA ALA A 418 16.13 -4.85 19.66
C ALA A 418 14.79 -4.93 20.41
N PHE A 419 14.61 -4.09 21.44
CA PHE A 419 13.37 -4.01 22.23
C PHE A 419 12.90 -5.34 22.85
N ASN A 420 13.82 -6.22 23.26
CA ASN A 420 13.57 -7.58 23.73
C ASN A 420 12.97 -8.54 22.68
N HIS A 421 13.14 -8.22 21.39
CA HIS A 421 12.76 -9.09 20.28
C HIS A 421 13.96 -9.39 19.38
N SER A 422 14.07 -10.64 18.92
CA SER A 422 15.00 -11.06 17.88
C SER A 422 14.42 -10.74 16.51
N LEU A 423 15.10 -9.87 15.77
CA LEU A 423 14.70 -9.41 14.46
C LEU A 423 15.69 -9.93 13.42
N SER A 424 15.18 -10.26 12.23
CA SER A 424 16.03 -10.63 11.10
C SER A 424 15.53 -10.04 9.79
N SER A 425 16.44 -9.77 8.86
CA SER A 425 16.13 -9.27 7.51
C SER A 425 17.11 -9.83 6.49
N GLN A 426 16.62 -10.10 5.29
CA GLN A 426 17.33 -10.81 4.24
C GLN A 426 17.62 -9.89 3.05
N SER A 427 18.82 -9.99 2.48
CA SER A 427 19.21 -9.29 1.25
C SER A 427 18.55 -9.91 0.02
N PRO A 428 18.52 -9.20 -1.12
CA PRO A 428 18.40 -9.85 -2.43
C PRO A 428 19.50 -10.91 -2.62
N ALA A 429 19.23 -11.93 -3.42
CA ALA A 429 20.22 -12.92 -3.79
C ALA A 429 21.26 -12.33 -4.76
N LEU A 430 22.54 -12.57 -4.48
CA LEU A 430 23.66 -12.27 -5.36
C LEU A 430 24.07 -13.54 -6.07
N TYR A 431 23.90 -13.59 -7.40
CA TYR A 431 24.32 -14.72 -8.21
C TYR A 431 25.80 -14.63 -8.60
N LEU A 432 26.55 -15.69 -8.33
CA LEU A 432 27.98 -15.79 -8.61
C LEU A 432 28.27 -16.86 -9.67
N THR A 433 29.09 -16.50 -10.65
CA THR A 433 29.65 -17.43 -11.64
C THR A 433 31.15 -17.58 -11.48
N VAL A 434 31.65 -18.80 -11.68
CA VAL A 434 33.08 -19.12 -11.63
C VAL A 434 33.54 -19.50 -13.03
N GLY A 435 34.68 -18.97 -13.49
CA GLY A 435 35.23 -19.34 -14.78
C GLY A 435 36.73 -19.12 -14.91
N ASP A 436 37.32 -19.77 -15.90
CA ASP A 436 38.76 -19.70 -16.18
C ASP A 436 39.11 -18.51 -17.09
N LEU A 437 40.37 -18.08 -17.05
CA LEU A 437 40.92 -17.11 -18.00
C LEU A 437 40.96 -17.77 -19.39
N VAL A 438 40.47 -17.06 -20.42
CA VAL A 438 40.39 -17.59 -21.79
C VAL A 438 41.77 -18.06 -22.28
N THR A 439 42.86 -17.41 -21.83
CA THR A 439 44.24 -17.80 -22.13
C THR A 439 44.59 -19.19 -21.59
N ASN A 440 44.18 -19.55 -20.37
CA ASN A 440 44.41 -20.88 -19.80
C ASN A 440 43.62 -21.94 -20.56
N LEU A 441 42.40 -21.62 -20.98
CA LEU A 441 41.57 -22.50 -21.80
C LEU A 441 42.22 -22.75 -23.17
N ILE A 442 42.74 -21.70 -23.82
CA ILE A 442 43.48 -21.82 -25.10
C ILE A 442 44.76 -22.65 -24.91
N ILE A 443 45.50 -22.43 -23.83
CA ILE A 443 46.70 -23.22 -23.54
C ILE A 443 46.35 -24.71 -23.38
N ARG A 444 45.35 -25.03 -22.56
CA ARG A 444 44.93 -26.42 -22.30
C ARG A 444 44.31 -27.10 -23.52
N MET A 445 43.46 -26.41 -24.26
CA MET A 445 42.66 -27.03 -25.33
C MET A 445 43.30 -26.94 -26.71
N VAL A 446 44.21 -25.98 -26.93
CA VAL A 446 44.84 -25.76 -28.25
C VAL A 446 46.33 -26.00 -28.17
N VAL A 447 47.06 -25.29 -27.29
CA VAL A 447 48.53 -25.31 -27.29
C VAL A 447 49.08 -26.68 -26.87
N VAL A 448 48.58 -27.26 -25.78
CA VAL A 448 49.05 -28.56 -25.28
C VAL A 448 48.80 -29.70 -26.29
N PRO A 449 47.59 -29.87 -26.87
CA PRO A 449 47.36 -30.87 -27.91
C PRO A 449 48.22 -30.65 -29.15
N LEU A 450 48.40 -29.40 -29.57
CA LEU A 450 49.22 -29.06 -30.73
C LEU A 450 50.70 -29.45 -30.52
N LEU A 451 51.25 -29.19 -29.33
CA LEU A 451 52.60 -29.61 -28.96
C LEU A 451 52.75 -31.14 -28.92
N LEU A 452 51.75 -31.86 -28.41
CA LEU A 452 51.75 -33.34 -28.41
C LEU A 452 51.68 -33.90 -29.84
N ILE A 453 50.89 -33.31 -30.72
CA ILE A 453 50.80 -33.70 -32.13
C ILE A 453 52.15 -33.47 -32.83
N ILE A 454 52.75 -32.29 -32.66
CA ILE A 454 54.06 -31.96 -33.24
C ILE A 454 55.15 -32.91 -32.71
N GLY A 455 55.13 -33.24 -31.41
CA GLY A 455 56.04 -34.19 -30.80
C GLY A 455 55.92 -35.60 -31.41
N ASN A 456 54.70 -36.09 -31.57
CA ASN A 456 54.44 -37.40 -32.21
C ASN A 456 54.85 -37.44 -33.68
N ILE A 457 54.58 -36.36 -34.44
CA ILE A 457 55.00 -36.24 -35.84
C ILE A 457 56.54 -36.23 -35.94
N SER A 458 57.21 -35.46 -35.08
CA SER A 458 58.68 -35.39 -35.03
C SER A 458 59.30 -36.75 -34.70
N LEU A 459 58.72 -37.47 -33.73
CA LEU A 459 59.13 -38.82 -33.36
C LEU A 459 58.92 -39.83 -34.51
N TYR A 460 57.79 -39.75 -35.21
CA TYR A 460 57.50 -40.58 -36.38
C TYR A 460 58.53 -40.40 -37.49
N PHE A 461 58.87 -39.15 -37.84
CA PHE A 461 59.89 -38.86 -38.84
C PHE A 461 61.30 -39.27 -38.40
N TYR A 462 61.63 -39.08 -37.12
CA TYR A 462 62.90 -39.55 -36.55
C TYR A 462 63.04 -41.08 -36.64
N CYS A 463 62.00 -41.82 -36.26
CA CYS A 463 61.97 -43.28 -36.36
C CYS A 463 62.04 -43.75 -37.83
N ARG A 464 61.36 -43.06 -38.75
CA ARG A 464 61.39 -43.38 -40.18
C ARG A 464 62.78 -43.12 -40.81
N ALA A 465 63.45 -42.03 -40.42
CA ALA A 465 64.82 -41.75 -40.87
C ALA A 465 65.83 -42.75 -40.29
N SER A 466 65.61 -43.21 -39.05
CA SER A 466 66.48 -44.17 -38.36
C SER A 466 66.23 -45.64 -38.79
N GLY A 467 65.04 -45.95 -39.29
CA GLY A 467 64.62 -47.30 -39.71
C GLY A 467 65.15 -47.76 -41.08
N GLY A 468 65.90 -46.93 -41.80
CA GLY A 468 66.54 -47.30 -43.07
C GLY A 468 67.80 -48.17 -42.95
N HIS A 469 68.26 -48.49 -41.73
CA HIS A 469 69.60 -49.07 -41.53
C HIS A 469 69.67 -50.26 -40.54
N LEU A 470 68.73 -51.21 -40.60
CA LEU A 470 68.88 -52.50 -39.91
C LEU A 470 68.92 -53.67 -40.91
N ARG A 471 70.09 -53.86 -41.54
CA ARG A 471 70.49 -55.11 -42.18
C ARG A 471 70.84 -56.14 -41.09
N LEU A 472 70.26 -57.33 -41.25
CA LEU A 472 70.53 -58.62 -40.60
C LEU A 472 71.90 -58.80 -39.92
N LYS A 473 71.87 -59.31 -38.69
CA LYS A 473 72.84 -60.32 -38.24
C LYS A 473 72.15 -61.33 -37.33
N ALA A 474 71.60 -62.38 -37.94
CA ALA A 474 71.27 -63.60 -37.22
C ALA A 474 72.57 -64.23 -36.70
N ARG A 475 72.64 -64.50 -35.39
CA ARG A 475 73.74 -65.27 -34.79
C ARG A 475 73.16 -66.56 -34.22
N ASN A 476 73.52 -67.66 -34.88
CA ASN A 476 73.38 -69.04 -34.40
C ASN A 476 74.22 -69.28 -33.15
N THR A 477 73.64 -70.01 -32.20
CA THR A 477 74.25 -70.99 -31.28
C THR A 477 73.10 -71.95 -30.94
N GLY A 478 73.14 -73.25 -31.19
CA GLY A 478 74.25 -74.18 -30.98
C GLY A 478 73.82 -75.09 -29.84
#